data_AF-A0A8C9AB72-F1
#
_entry.id   AF-A0A8C9AB72-F1
#
_cell.length_a   1.000
_cell.length_b   1.000
_cell.length_c   1.000
_cell.angle_alpha   90.00
_cell.angle_beta   90.00
_cell.angle_gamma   90.00
#
_symmetry.space_group_name_H-M   'P 1'
#
loop_
_entity.id
_entity.type
_entity.pdbx_description
1 polymer ?
#
loop_
_entity_poly.entity_id
_entity_poly.type
_entity_poly.pdbx_seq_one_letter_code
_entity_poly.pdbx_strand_id
1 'polypeptide(L)' 'MTEAGKLPPPLPPRLDWFVHTQMGQLAQDGVPKWFHGAISREDAEHLLESQPLGSFLIRVSHSHVGYTLSYK' A
#
# COMPACT_ATOMS: atom_id res chain seq x y z
N MET A 1 5.44 -36.18 -16.24
CA MET A 1 4.58 -35.39 -15.34
C MET A 1 5.36 -34.13 -15.01
N THR A 2 5.15 -33.04 -15.75
CA THR A 2 5.95 -31.82 -15.60
C THR A 2 5.04 -30.78 -14.98
N GLU A 3 5.25 -30.50 -13.69
CA GLU A 3 4.57 -29.43 -12.97
C GLU A 3 5.05 -28.09 -13.55
N ALA A 4 4.26 -27.50 -14.42
CA ALA A 4 4.48 -26.14 -14.88
C ALA A 4 4.29 -25.23 -13.66
N GLY A 5 5.39 -24.71 -13.12
CA GLY A 5 5.37 -23.75 -12.02
C GLY A 5 4.40 -22.62 -12.36
N LYS A 6 3.28 -22.56 -11.65
CA LYS A 6 2.29 -21.49 -11.79
C LYS A 6 3.01 -20.17 -11.53
N LEU A 7 3.19 -19.38 -12.59
CA LEU A 7 3.59 -17.99 -12.45
C LEU A 7 2.60 -17.32 -11.49
N PRO A 8 3.08 -16.48 -10.55
CA PRO A 8 2.18 -15.76 -9.65
C PRO A 8 1.17 -14.98 -10.49
N PRO A 9 -0.10 -14.91 -10.05
CA PRO A 9 -1.10 -14.14 -10.76
C PRO A 9 -0.61 -12.69 -10.93
N PRO A 10 -0.92 -12.04 -12.07
CA PRO A 10 -0.55 -10.66 -12.28
C PRO A 10 -1.12 -9.78 -11.17
N LEU A 11 -0.34 -8.79 -10.75
CA LEU A 11 -0.76 -7.88 -9.70
C LEU A 11 -2.03 -7.13 -10.12
N PRO A 12 -2.93 -6.79 -9.17
CA PRO A 12 -4.03 -5.88 -9.46
C PRO A 12 -3.49 -4.57 -10.07
N PRO A 13 -4.20 -3.92 -11.01
CA PRO A 13 -3.71 -2.72 -11.71
C PRO A 13 -3.19 -1.60 -10.77
N ARG A 14 -3.82 -1.46 -9.61
CA ARG A 14 -3.43 -0.54 -8.53
C ARG A 14 -2.06 -0.85 -7.93
N LEU A 15 -1.72 -2.13 -7.74
CA LEU A 15 -0.43 -2.54 -7.21
C LEU A 15 0.63 -2.56 -8.31
N ASP A 16 0.24 -2.94 -9.53
CA ASP A 16 1.09 -2.83 -10.71
C ASP A 16 1.56 -1.38 -10.95
N TRP A 17 0.63 -0.42 -10.96
CA TRP A 17 0.94 1.02 -11.05
C TRP A 17 1.90 1.47 -9.95
N PHE A 18 1.68 1.03 -8.71
CA PHE A 18 2.51 1.40 -7.57
C PHE A 18 3.95 0.89 -7.74
N VAL A 19 4.10 -0.39 -8.12
CA VAL A 19 5.41 -1.01 -8.36
C VAL A 19 6.14 -0.31 -9.50
N HIS A 20 5.47 -0.04 -10.61
CA HIS A 20 6.11 0.52 -11.80
C HIS A 20 6.37 2.03 -11.72
N THR A 21 5.57 2.79 -10.97
CA THR A 21 5.64 4.27 -10.99
C THR A 21 6.21 4.87 -9.70
N GLN A 22 5.92 4.25 -8.55
CA GLN A 22 6.12 4.87 -7.24
C GLN A 22 7.26 4.21 -6.45
N MET A 23 7.38 2.87 -6.52
CA MET A 23 8.40 2.14 -5.75
C MET A 23 9.83 2.61 -6.03
N GLY A 24 10.14 2.97 -7.27
CA GLY A 24 11.47 3.50 -7.62
C GLY A 24 11.83 4.73 -6.80
N GLN A 25 10.91 5.68 -6.65
CA GLN A 25 11.14 6.91 -5.87
C GLN A 25 11.22 6.61 -4.37
N LEU A 26 10.27 5.82 -3.84
CA LEU A 26 10.27 5.41 -2.43
C LEU A 26 11.52 4.62 -2.01
N ALA A 27 12.09 3.82 -2.91
CA ALA A 27 13.31 3.05 -2.63
C ALA A 27 14.57 3.93 -2.58
N GLN A 28 14.58 5.06 -3.28
CA GLN A 28 15.73 5.99 -3.29
C GLN A 28 15.70 6.94 -2.09
N ASP A 29 14.55 7.58 -1.83
CA ASP A 29 14.40 8.54 -0.74
C ASP A 29 14.11 7.88 0.63
N GLY A 30 13.86 6.57 0.62
CA GLY A 30 13.45 5.80 1.77
C GLY A 30 11.94 5.88 2.01
N VAL A 31 11.39 4.84 2.66
CA VAL A 31 9.96 4.76 2.92
C VAL A 31 9.56 5.72 4.06
N PRO A 32 8.69 6.71 3.82
CA PRO A 32 8.26 7.61 4.88
C PRO A 32 7.50 6.87 5.98
N LYS A 33 7.69 7.27 7.23
CA LYS A 33 7.04 6.63 8.39
C LYS A 33 5.51 6.68 8.36
N TRP A 34 4.94 7.66 7.67
CA TRP A 34 3.50 7.83 7.48
C TRP A 34 2.97 7.02 6.29
N PHE A 35 3.83 6.34 5.51
CA PHE A 35 3.42 5.50 4.40
C PHE A 35 3.41 4.03 4.81
N HIS A 36 2.26 3.37 4.65
CA HIS A 36 2.05 2.00 5.11
C HIS A 36 1.81 0.99 3.97
N GLY A 37 2.00 1.38 2.71
CA GLY A 37 1.82 0.45 1.59
C GLY A 37 0.37 0.03 1.37
N ALA A 38 0.15 -1.20 0.90
CA ALA A 38 -1.16 -1.74 0.57
C ALA A 38 -1.85 -2.41 1.78
N ILE A 39 -2.15 -1.61 2.81
CA ILE A 39 -2.93 -2.05 3.98
C ILE A 39 -4.43 -1.82 3.79
N SER A 40 -5.24 -2.65 4.46
CA SER A 40 -6.69 -2.51 4.44
C SER A 40 -7.17 -1.24 5.15
N ARG A 41 -8.45 -0.89 5.01
CA ARG A 41 -9.05 0.21 5.78
C ARG A 41 -9.03 -0.12 7.27
N GLU A 42 -9.41 -1.34 7.62
CA GLU A 42 -9.51 -1.81 9.00
C GLU A 42 -8.14 -1.77 9.70
N ASP A 43 -7.08 -2.23 9.02
CA ASP A 43 -5.70 -2.14 9.55
C ASP A 43 -5.28 -0.69 9.79
N ALA A 44 -5.63 0.22 8.87
CA ALA A 44 -5.31 1.63 9.01
C ALA A 44 -6.05 2.27 10.19
N GLU A 45 -7.32 1.93 10.38
CA GLU A 45 -8.14 2.38 11.52
C GLU A 45 -7.56 1.86 12.84
N HIS A 46 -7.20 0.57 12.90
CA HIS A 46 -6.58 -0.04 14.08
C HIS A 46 -5.22 0.60 14.43
N LEU A 47 -4.38 0.91 13.42
CA LEU A 47 -3.11 1.62 13.64
C LEU A 47 -3.33 3.03 14.21
N LEU A 48 -4.35 3.74 13.73
CA LEU A 48 -4.66 5.10 14.17
C LEU A 48 -5.39 5.13 15.52
N GLU A 49 -6.12 4.07 15.88
CA GLU A 49 -6.90 4.01 17.13
C GLU A 49 -6.04 4.30 18.37
N SER A 50 -4.79 3.83 18.39
CA SER A 50 -3.84 4.08 19.49
C SER A 50 -3.11 5.43 19.43
N GLN A 51 -3.30 6.22 18.35
CA GLN A 51 -2.59 7.47 18.09
C GLN A 51 -3.38 8.71 18.57
N PRO A 52 -2.73 9.86 18.82
CA PRO A 52 -3.43 11.09 19.15
C PRO A 52 -4.30 11.59 17.97
N LEU A 53 -5.32 12.41 18.28
CA LEU A 53 -6.10 13.13 17.26
C LEU A 53 -5.17 13.98 16.37
N GLY A 54 -5.45 14.03 15.08
CA GLY A 54 -4.57 14.68 14.11
C GLY A 54 -3.57 13.72 13.44
N SER A 55 -3.50 12.48 13.89
CA SER A 55 -2.64 11.46 13.28
C SER A 55 -3.22 10.98 11.96
N PHE A 56 -2.32 10.74 11.00
CA PHE A 56 -2.70 10.27 9.68
C PHE A 56 -1.68 9.27 9.14
N LEU A 57 -2.12 8.49 8.16
CA LEU A 57 -1.25 7.65 7.35
C LEU A 57 -1.75 7.58 5.91
N ILE A 58 -0.82 7.31 4.99
CA ILE A 58 -1.11 7.14 3.57
C ILE A 58 -0.92 5.66 3.21
N ARG A 59 -1.91 5.11 2.49
CA ARG A 59 -1.92 3.73 2.01
C ARG A 59 -2.29 3.67 0.54
N VAL A 60 -1.90 2.59 -0.14
CA VAL A 60 -2.35 2.30 -1.51
C VAL A 60 -3.83 1.96 -1.47
N SER A 61 -4.62 2.58 -2.34
CA SER A 61 -6.07 2.37 -2.36
C SER A 61 -6.41 0.93 -2.74
N HIS A 62 -7.40 0.36 -2.05
CA HIS A 62 -7.93 -0.97 -2.38
C HIS A 62 -8.97 -0.96 -3.50
N SER A 63 -9.50 0.21 -3.86
CA SER A 63 -10.64 0.34 -4.78
C SER A 63 -10.30 1.09 -6.07
N HIS A 64 -9.21 1.86 -6.11
CA HIS A 64 -8.78 2.62 -7.29
C HIS A 64 -7.26 2.69 -7.38
N VAL A 65 -6.74 3.10 -8.55
CA VAL A 65 -5.33 3.40 -8.73
C VAL A 65 -5.03 4.72 -8.03
N GLY A 66 -4.08 4.71 -7.09
CA GLY A 66 -3.71 5.88 -6.30
C GLY A 66 -3.59 5.58 -4.81
N TYR A 67 -3.60 6.65 -4.03
CA TYR A 67 -3.45 6.59 -2.58
C TYR A 67 -4.74 6.96 -1.85
N THR A 68 -4.86 6.49 -0.62
CA THR A 68 -5.91 6.89 0.31
C THR A 68 -5.26 7.42 1.59
N LEU A 69 -5.73 8.57 2.05
CA LEU A 69 -5.38 9.12 3.36
C LEU A 69 -6.35 8.56 4.41
N SER A 70 -5.80 7.94 5.44
CA SER A 70 -6.54 7.58 6.65
C SER A 70 -6.16 8.57 7.75
N TYR A 71 -7.14 9.09 8.48
CA TYR A 71 -6.98 10.15 9.48
C TYR A 71 -7.82 9.82 10.72
N LYS A 72 -7.34 10.24 11.90
CA LYS A 72 -8.08 10.16 13.16
C LYS A 72 -8.41 11.55 13.70
#